data_AF-A0A416JPR6-F1
#
_entry.id   AF-A0A416JPR6-F1
#
_cell.length_a   1.000
_cell.length_b   1.000
_cell.length_c   1.000
_cell.angle_alpha   90.00
_cell.angle_beta   90.00
_cell.angle_gamma   90.00
#
_symmetry.space_group_name_H-M   'P 1'
#
loop_
_entity.id
_entity.type
_entity.pdbx_description
1 polymer ?
#
loop_
_entity_poly.entity_id
_entity_poly.type
_entity_poly.pdbx_seq_one_letter_code
_entity_poly.pdbx_strand_id
1 'polypeptide(L)'
;MFEKIKAWIKRKRETAREQQAADRLIKHIEQALGFELYEWQRLYIITGIWQPPEGRLHGRTTAYILRLLLDQSKPLLLYEFSQVAAYADNPFMGRQYQPVPMQYVGWFRHEIRSIYEQLRAAGVPVREMITEQQRVISW
;
A
#
# COMPACT_ATOMS: atom_id res chain seq x y z
N MET A 1 -29.02 26.46 17.27
CA MET A 1 -29.40 25.03 17.31
C MET A 1 -29.48 24.42 15.90
N PHE A 2 -30.24 25.03 14.98
CA PHE A 2 -30.39 24.56 13.58
C PHE A 2 -29.07 24.38 12.81
N GLU A 3 -28.11 25.31 12.94
CA GLU A 3 -26.81 25.19 12.25
C GLU A 3 -25.98 24.00 12.75
N LYS A 4 -26.08 23.64 14.03
CA LYS A 4 -25.42 22.44 14.58
C LYS A 4 -26.03 21.15 14.01
N ILE A 5 -27.35 21.12 13.81
CA ILE A 5 -28.06 19.97 13.21
C ILE A 5 -27.67 19.80 11.73
N LYS A 6 -27.63 20.89 10.95
CA LYS A 6 -27.19 20.85 9.55
C LYS A 6 -25.75 20.34 9.42
N ALA A 7 -24.84 20.83 10.27
CA ALA A 7 -23.45 20.38 10.30
C ALA A 7 -23.32 18.88 10.63
N TRP A 8 -24.11 18.38 11.59
CA TRP A 8 -24.15 16.96 11.94
C TRP A 8 -24.64 16.09 10.77
N ILE A 9 -25.72 16.49 10.09
CA ILE A 9 -26.24 15.77 8.92
C ILE A 9 -25.20 15.74 7.80
N LYS A 10 -24.54 16.88 7.52
CA LYS A 10 -23.51 16.99 6.50
C LYS A 10 -22.35 16.04 6.78
N ARG A 11 -21.81 16.06 8.00
CA ARG A 11 -20.72 15.18 8.43
C ARG A 11 -21.10 13.70 8.32
N LYS A 12 -22.30 13.33 8.75
CA LYS A 12 -22.79 11.94 8.64
C LYS A 12 -22.85 11.46 7.18
N ARG A 13 -23.25 12.35 6.25
CA ARG A 13 -23.27 12.04 4.81
C ARG A 13 -21.87 11.91 4.22
N GLU A 14 -20.93 12.77 4.63
CA GLU A 14 -19.53 12.71 4.20
C GLU A 14 -18.88 11.40 4.65
N THR A 15 -19.01 11.03 5.92
CA THR A 15 -18.50 9.75 6.45
C THR A 15 -19.08 8.53 5.70
N ALA A 16 -20.38 8.55 5.38
CA ALA A 16 -20.99 7.46 4.61
C ALA A 16 -20.41 7.36 3.18
N ARG A 17 -20.10 8.50 2.54
CA ARG A 17 -19.47 8.52 1.21
C ARG A 17 -18.04 8.02 1.24
N GLU A 18 -17.28 8.41 2.27
CA GLU A 18 -15.91 7.94 2.50
C GLU A 18 -15.89 6.42 2.71
N GLN A 19 -16.77 5.90 3.55
CA GLN A 19 -16.90 4.45 3.76
C GLN A 19 -17.22 3.73 2.46
N GLN A 20 -18.20 4.22 1.69
CA GLN A 20 -18.57 3.60 0.42
C GLN A 20 -17.43 3.65 -0.61
N ALA A 21 -16.62 4.72 -0.62
CA ALA A 21 -15.45 4.81 -1.48
C ALA A 21 -14.35 3.83 -1.05
N ALA A 22 -14.12 3.70 0.26
CA ALA A 22 -13.19 2.72 0.81
C ALA A 22 -13.59 1.28 0.49
N ASP A 23 -14.88 0.93 0.65
CA ASP A 23 -15.38 -0.41 0.34
C ASP A 23 -15.22 -0.75 -1.15
N ARG A 24 -15.48 0.23 -2.04
CA ARG A 24 -15.24 0.06 -3.48
C ARG A 24 -13.77 -0.16 -3.80
N LEU A 25 -12.88 0.61 -3.17
CA LEU A 25 -11.43 0.46 -3.35
C LEU A 25 -10.96 -0.92 -2.92
N ILE A 26 -11.35 -1.36 -1.72
CA ILE A 26 -10.98 -2.69 -1.19
C ILE A 26 -11.47 -3.80 -2.12
N LYS A 27 -12.75 -3.75 -2.52
CA LYS A 27 -13.31 -4.74 -3.44
C LYS A 27 -12.53 -4.79 -4.76
N HIS A 28 -12.13 -3.63 -5.29
CA HIS A 28 -11.38 -3.56 -6.53
C HIS A 28 -9.97 -4.16 -6.39
N ILE A 29 -9.31 -3.90 -5.26
CA ILE A 29 -8.01 -4.51 -4.93
C ILE A 29 -8.14 -6.03 -4.82
N GLU A 30 -9.12 -6.54 -4.07
CA GLU A 30 -9.33 -7.99 -3.89
C GLU A 30 -9.64 -8.70 -5.20
N GLN A 31 -10.43 -8.07 -6.07
CA GLN A 31 -10.69 -8.57 -7.42
C GLN A 31 -9.43 -8.60 -8.28
N ALA A 32 -8.59 -7.56 -8.20
CA ALA A 32 -7.34 -7.48 -8.96
C ALA A 32 -6.33 -8.55 -8.52
N LEU A 33 -6.27 -8.86 -7.22
CA LEU A 33 -5.33 -9.83 -6.66
C LEU A 33 -5.87 -11.28 -6.67
N GLY A 34 -7.17 -11.46 -6.82
CA GLY A 34 -7.82 -12.77 -6.84
C GLY A 34 -7.97 -13.42 -5.45
N PHE A 35 -7.86 -12.66 -4.36
CA PHE A 35 -8.10 -13.12 -3.00
C PHE A 35 -8.69 -12.03 -2.10
N GLU A 36 -9.36 -12.45 -1.02
CA GLU A 36 -9.90 -11.53 -0.02
C GLU A 36 -8.82 -11.10 0.99
N LEU A 37 -8.79 -9.82 1.33
CA LEU A 37 -7.94 -9.27 2.36
C LEU A 37 -8.51 -9.58 3.74
N TYR A 38 -7.63 -9.87 4.70
CA TYR A 38 -8.02 -9.95 6.10
C TYR A 38 -8.54 -8.59 6.59
N GLU A 39 -9.44 -8.63 7.58
CA GLU A 39 -10.04 -7.42 8.17
C GLU A 39 -8.99 -6.39 8.62
N TRP A 40 -7.92 -6.85 9.27
CA TRP A 40 -6.82 -6.00 9.73
C TRP A 40 -6.07 -5.34 8.56
N GLN A 41 -5.94 -6.01 7.42
CA GLN A 41 -5.29 -5.47 6.22
C GLN A 41 -6.16 -4.38 5.60
N ARG A 42 -7.48 -4.63 5.48
CA ARG A 42 -8.46 -3.63 5.02
C ARG A 42 -8.40 -2.37 5.90
N LEU A 43 -8.43 -2.56 7.22
CA LEU A 43 -8.32 -1.47 8.20
C LEU A 43 -7.02 -0.69 8.02
N TYR A 44 -5.88 -1.38 7.88
CA TYR A 44 -4.58 -0.75 7.69
C TYR A 44 -4.51 0.06 6.38
N ILE A 45 -5.03 -0.49 5.28
CA ILE A 45 -5.05 0.18 3.97
C ILE A 45 -5.86 1.47 4.05
N ILE A 46 -7.00 1.47 4.74
CA ILE A 46 -7.89 2.64 4.83
C ILE A 46 -7.35 3.68 5.83
N THR A 47 -7.00 3.23 7.04
CA THR A 47 -6.75 4.12 8.19
C THR A 47 -5.27 4.32 8.51
N GLY A 48 -4.40 3.41 8.07
CA GLY A 48 -2.99 3.35 8.47
C GLY A 48 -2.73 2.72 9.83
N ILE A 49 -3.77 2.23 10.53
CA ILE A 49 -3.61 1.58 11.84
C ILE A 49 -2.99 0.19 11.64
N TRP A 50 -1.76 0.01 12.12
CA TRP A 50 -1.02 -1.25 12.00
C TRP A 50 -1.29 -2.17 13.20
N GLN A 51 -2.14 -3.17 13.00
CA GLN A 51 -2.52 -4.17 14.02
C GLN A 51 -2.55 -5.60 13.45
N PRO A 52 -1.41 -6.12 12.94
CA PRO A 52 -1.39 -7.48 12.41
C PRO A 52 -1.46 -8.54 13.52
N PRO A 53 -2.08 -9.71 13.27
CA PRO A 53 -1.99 -10.87 14.16
C PRO A 53 -0.54 -11.30 14.38
N GLU A 54 -0.22 -11.87 15.55
CA GLU A 54 1.09 -12.45 15.84
C GLU A 54 1.42 -13.66 14.94
N GLY A 55 2.70 -13.90 14.70
CA GLY A 55 3.16 -15.02 13.86
C GLY A 55 3.33 -14.69 12.37
N ARG A 56 3.73 -15.72 11.61
CA ARG A 56 4.02 -15.64 10.16
C ARG A 56 2.77 -15.93 9.33
N LEU A 57 2.84 -15.67 8.01
CA LEU A 57 1.83 -16.03 7.01
C LEU A 57 0.48 -15.30 7.11
N HIS A 58 0.44 -14.11 7.70
CA HIS A 58 -0.76 -13.27 7.78
C HIS A 58 -0.82 -12.16 6.71
N GLY A 59 0.09 -12.17 5.73
CA GLY A 59 0.12 -11.16 4.66
C GLY A 59 0.55 -9.75 5.13
N ARG A 60 1.48 -9.68 6.10
CA ARG A 60 2.00 -8.40 6.63
C ARG A 60 2.65 -7.55 5.54
N THR A 61 3.61 -8.12 4.83
CA THR A 61 4.29 -7.47 3.71
C THR A 61 3.31 -7.08 2.60
N THR A 62 2.35 -7.94 2.26
CA THR A 62 1.31 -7.62 1.27
C THR A 62 0.52 -6.36 1.66
N ALA A 63 0.07 -6.25 2.91
CA ALA A 63 -0.64 -5.07 3.38
C ALA A 63 0.24 -3.81 3.35
N TYR A 64 1.51 -3.95 3.73
CA TYR A 64 2.50 -2.88 3.65
C TYR A 64 2.70 -2.39 2.21
N ILE A 65 2.93 -3.31 1.27
CA ILE A 65 3.07 -3.03 -0.16
C ILE A 65 1.83 -2.30 -0.69
N LEU A 66 0.62 -2.79 -0.40
CA LEU A 66 -0.61 -2.17 -0.85
C LEU A 66 -0.71 -0.70 -0.39
N ARG A 67 -0.39 -0.43 0.87
CA ARG A 67 -0.40 0.95 1.37
C ARG A 67 0.67 1.82 0.73
N LEU A 68 1.87 1.27 0.49
CA LEU A 68 2.95 1.97 -0.20
C LEU A 68 2.57 2.35 -1.65
N LEU A 69 1.85 1.46 -2.33
CA LEU A 69 1.37 1.65 -3.70
C LEU A 69 0.15 2.58 -3.79
N LEU A 70 -0.67 2.69 -2.76
CA LEU A 70 -1.85 3.58 -2.76
C LEU A 70 -1.52 5.00 -2.28
N ASP A 71 -0.34 5.19 -1.68
CA ASP A 71 0.16 6.49 -1.25
C ASP A 71 0.37 7.45 -2.45
N GLN A 72 -0.02 8.71 -2.29
CA GLN A 72 0.01 9.73 -3.36
C GLN A 72 1.31 10.55 -3.36
N SER A 73 2.40 9.99 -2.84
CA SER A 73 3.71 10.66 -2.77
C SER A 73 4.53 10.46 -4.05
N LYS A 74 5.78 10.96 -4.05
CA LYS A 74 6.74 10.89 -5.18
C LYS A 74 6.86 9.47 -5.77
N PRO A 75 7.24 9.26 -7.03
CA PRO A 75 7.35 7.90 -7.61
C PRO A 75 8.22 6.93 -6.78
N LEU A 76 7.87 5.64 -6.82
CA LEU A 76 8.70 4.56 -6.27
C LEU A 76 9.84 4.24 -7.23
N LEU A 77 11.07 4.40 -6.76
CA LEU A 77 12.26 4.11 -7.53
C LEU A 77 12.74 2.70 -7.21
N LEU A 78 12.65 1.80 -8.17
CA LEU A 78 13.00 0.39 -8.01
C LEU A 78 14.13 -0.06 -8.94
N TYR A 79 14.90 0.85 -9.55
CA TYR A 79 16.01 0.47 -10.41
C TYR A 79 17.25 0.05 -9.61
N GLU A 80 17.61 0.78 -8.54
CA GLU A 80 18.72 0.43 -7.64
C GLU A 80 18.28 -0.35 -6.41
N PHE A 81 19.02 -1.40 -6.04
CA PHE A 81 18.73 -2.19 -4.84
C PHE A 81 18.78 -1.40 -3.53
N SER A 82 19.65 -0.40 -3.43
CA SER A 82 19.74 0.46 -2.24
C SER A 82 18.47 1.30 -2.04
N GLN A 83 17.82 1.71 -3.13
CA GLN A 83 16.52 2.39 -3.09
C GLN A 83 15.42 1.42 -2.68
N VAL A 84 15.41 0.20 -3.24
CA VAL A 84 14.45 -0.83 -2.83
C VAL A 84 14.60 -1.14 -1.33
N ALA A 85 15.82 -1.25 -0.83
CA ALA A 85 16.07 -1.53 0.59
C ALA A 85 15.51 -0.44 1.52
N ALA A 86 15.41 0.81 1.05
CA ALA A 86 14.79 1.91 1.80
C ALA A 86 13.25 1.82 1.85
N TYR A 87 12.64 1.08 0.93
CA TYR A 87 11.20 0.85 0.88
C TYR A 87 10.78 -0.49 1.49
N ALA A 88 11.66 -1.49 1.49
CA ALA A 88 11.34 -2.82 2.00
C ALA A 88 10.89 -2.73 3.46
N ASP A 89 9.77 -3.36 3.79
CA ASP A 89 9.47 -3.65 5.19
C ASP A 89 10.56 -4.58 5.74
N ASN A 90 10.76 -4.55 7.06
CA ASN A 90 11.71 -5.46 7.69
C ASN A 90 10.96 -6.43 8.62
N PRO A 91 10.41 -7.53 8.08
CA PRO A 91 9.64 -8.48 8.88
C PRO A 91 10.50 -9.33 9.82
N PHE A 92 11.84 -9.22 9.71
CA PHE A 92 12.79 -9.96 10.53
C PHE A 92 13.15 -9.25 11.84
N MET A 93 12.67 -8.01 12.02
CA MET A 93 13.01 -7.22 13.21
C MET A 93 11.96 -7.36 14.31
N GLY A 94 12.45 -7.78 15.48
CA GLY A 94 11.91 -7.37 16.77
C GLY A 94 12.37 -5.95 17.14
N ARG A 95 12.66 -5.69 18.43
CA ARG A 95 13.01 -4.34 18.95
C ARG A 95 14.40 -3.79 18.55
N GLN A 96 15.18 -4.46 17.70
CA GLN A 96 16.55 -4.05 17.36
C GLN A 96 16.69 -3.76 15.86
N TYR A 97 17.31 -2.63 15.51
CA TYR A 97 17.49 -2.20 14.13
C TYR A 97 18.67 -2.94 13.47
N GLN A 98 18.38 -3.76 12.48
CA GLN A 98 19.33 -4.40 11.58
C GLN A 98 18.99 -4.04 10.12
N PRO A 99 19.99 -3.93 9.23
CA PRO A 99 19.74 -3.74 7.79
C PRO A 99 18.88 -4.88 7.20
N VAL A 100 18.02 -4.55 6.22
CA VAL A 100 17.23 -5.55 5.49
C VAL A 100 18.18 -6.46 4.69
N PRO A 101 18.09 -7.79 4.80
CA PRO A 101 18.93 -8.69 4.02
C PRO A 101 18.73 -8.50 2.51
N MET A 102 19.82 -8.43 1.74
CA MET A 102 19.75 -8.16 0.29
C MET A 102 18.92 -9.19 -0.49
N GLN A 103 18.88 -10.45 -0.03
CA GLN A 103 18.02 -11.49 -0.59
C GLN A 103 16.53 -11.12 -0.46
N TYR A 104 16.14 -10.58 0.71
CA TYR A 104 14.79 -10.10 0.93
C TYR A 104 14.49 -8.86 0.09
N VAL A 105 15.45 -7.95 -0.08
CA VAL A 105 15.28 -6.79 -0.98
C VAL A 105 14.98 -7.23 -2.41
N GLY A 106 15.66 -8.26 -2.91
CA GLY A 106 15.38 -8.83 -4.23
C GLY A 106 13.98 -9.44 -4.34
N TRP A 107 13.57 -10.23 -3.34
CA TRP A 107 12.21 -10.76 -3.27
C TRP A 107 11.16 -9.65 -3.18
N PHE A 108 11.36 -8.67 -2.31
CA PHE A 108 10.46 -7.53 -2.12
C PHE A 108 10.29 -6.73 -3.41
N ARG A 109 11.39 -6.47 -4.15
CA ARG A 109 11.36 -5.80 -5.47
C ARG A 109 10.45 -6.55 -6.46
N HIS A 110 10.55 -7.87 -6.49
CA HIS A 110 9.72 -8.69 -7.36
C HIS A 110 8.24 -8.63 -6.94
N GLU A 111 7.99 -8.79 -5.64
CA GLU A 111 6.65 -8.83 -5.06
C GLU A 111 5.90 -7.51 -5.28
N ILE A 112 6.52 -6.36 -4.96
CA ILE A 112 5.91 -5.05 -5.15
C ILE A 112 5.59 -4.76 -6.61
N ARG A 113 6.47 -5.18 -7.53
CA ARG A 113 6.25 -5.01 -8.98
C ARG A 113 5.09 -5.88 -9.46
N SER A 114 5.02 -7.13 -9.01
CA SER A 114 3.92 -8.03 -9.39
C SER A 114 2.56 -7.51 -8.92
N ILE A 115 2.47 -7.05 -7.67
CA ILE A 115 1.23 -6.45 -7.13
C ILE A 115 0.89 -5.16 -7.88
N TYR A 116 1.88 -4.30 -8.13
CA TYR A 116 1.69 -3.07 -8.89
C TYR A 116 1.10 -3.33 -10.29
N GLU A 117 1.65 -4.31 -11.02
CA GLU A 117 1.17 -4.69 -12.35
C GLU A 117 -0.27 -5.21 -12.32
N GLN A 118 -0.62 -6.07 -11.35
CA GLN A 118 -1.98 -6.58 -11.16
C GLN A 118 -2.98 -5.45 -10.88
N LEU A 119 -2.65 -4.57 -9.94
CA LEU A 119 -3.50 -3.42 -9.58
C LEU A 119 -3.67 -2.46 -10.76
N ARG A 120 -2.58 -2.13 -11.45
CA ARG A 120 -2.59 -1.22 -12.60
C ARG A 120 -3.40 -1.81 -13.75
N ALA A 121 -3.27 -3.11 -14.04
CA ALA A 121 -4.02 -3.80 -15.08
C ALA A 121 -5.54 -3.80 -14.79
N ALA A 122 -5.93 -3.85 -13.52
CA ALA A 122 -7.32 -3.71 -13.09
C ALA A 122 -7.80 -2.24 -13.10
N GLY A 123 -6.92 -1.25 -13.28
CA GLY A 123 -7.28 0.17 -13.24
C GLY A 123 -7.44 0.73 -11.82
N VAL A 124 -6.85 0.07 -10.82
CA VAL A 124 -6.71 0.64 -9.47
C VAL A 124 -5.70 1.80 -9.54
N PRO A 125 -6.02 3.00 -9.01
CA PRO A 125 -5.07 4.11 -9.00
C PRO A 125 -3.92 3.77 -8.05
N VAL A 126 -2.73 3.65 -8.62
CA VAL A 126 -1.49 3.32 -7.90
C VAL A 126 -0.44 4.39 -8.16
N ARG A 127 0.40 4.60 -7.15
CA ARG A 127 1.61 5.41 -7.17
C ARG A 127 2.50 5.01 -8.34
N GLU A 128 3.05 6.00 -9.04
CA GLU A 128 3.97 5.75 -10.13
C GLU A 128 5.19 4.94 -9.68
N MET A 129 5.61 3.98 -10.51
CA MET A 129 6.75 3.11 -10.27
C MET A 129 7.73 3.20 -11.43
N ILE A 130 9.00 3.49 -11.12
CA ILE A 130 10.09 3.64 -12.09
C ILE A 130 11.09 2.50 -11.86
N THR A 131 11.18 1.59 -12.84
CA THR A 131 12.05 0.40 -12.77
C THR A 131 13.34 0.54 -13.57
N GLU A 132 13.46 1.58 -14.39
CA GLU A 132 14.60 1.84 -15.25
C GLU A 132 15.13 3.25 -15.00
N GLN A 133 16.45 3.38 -14.96
CA GLN A 133 17.07 4.70 -14.86
C GLN A 133 17.00 5.38 -16.22
N GLN A 134 16.21 6.46 -16.33
CA GLN A 134 16.25 7.28 -17.53
C GLN A 134 17.62 7.92 -17.64
N ARG A 135 18.41 7.51 -18.64
CA ARG A 135 19.64 8.20 -19.01
C ARG A 135 19.25 9.49 -19.71
N VAL A 136 19.49 10.63 -19.06
CA VAL A 136 19.45 11.91 -19.76
C VAL A 136 20.64 11.91 -20.70
N ILE A 137 20.37 11.75 -22.01
CA ILE A 137 21.37 12.00 -23.04
C ILE A 137 21.48 13.52 -23.14
N SER A 138 22.52 14.08 -22.54
CA SER A 138 22.92 15.46 -22.80
C SER A 138 23.55 15.50 -24.20
N TRP A 139 22.91 16.23 -25.11
CA TRP A 139 23.49 16.62 -26.40
C TRP A 139 24.49 17.75 -26.22
#